data_AF-A0A9W3EUM6-F1
#
_entry.id   AF-A0A9W3EUM6-F1
#
_cell.length_a   1.000
_cell.length_b   1.000
_cell.length_c   1.000
_cell.angle_alpha   90.00
_cell.angle_beta   90.00
_cell.angle_gamma   90.00
#
_symmetry.space_group_name_H-M   'P 1'
#
loop_
_entity.id
_entity.type
_entity.pdbx_description
1 polymer ?
#
loop_
_entity_poly.entity_id
_entity_poly.type
_entity_poly.pdbx_seq_one_letter_code
_entity_poly.pdbx_strand_id
1 'polypeptide(L)'
;MEAEGLEAWYGCQQRQCWLRGFKIQTRITNEKYLRTHKEVELLISGFFREMFLKRPDNIQEFAADYFTDPRLPNKIHMQLIKEKKAA
;
A
#
# COMPACT_ATOMS: atom_id res chain seq x y z
N MET A 1 2.50 -12.75 46.91
CA MET A 1 3.14 -12.04 45.78
C MET A 1 2.75 -12.76 44.48
N GLU A 2 1.46 -12.79 44.11
CA GLU A 2 1.00 -13.62 42.97
C GLU A 2 -0.17 -13.00 42.18
N ALA A 3 -1.03 -12.16 42.79
CA ALA A 3 -2.18 -11.57 42.10
C ALA A 3 -1.80 -10.48 41.07
N GLU A 4 -0.88 -9.57 41.43
CA GLU A 4 -0.51 -8.43 40.57
C GLU A 4 0.23 -8.87 39.28
N GLY A 5 1.00 -9.96 39.37
CA GLY A 5 1.70 -10.53 38.21
C GLY A 5 0.77 -11.16 37.18
N LEU A 6 -0.32 -11.79 37.64
CA LEU A 6 -1.34 -12.39 36.77
C LEU A 6 -2.15 -11.30 36.04
N GLU A 7 -2.59 -10.26 36.73
CA GLU A 7 -3.32 -9.13 36.11
C GLU A 7 -2.47 -8.41 35.05
N ALA A 8 -1.20 -8.16 35.34
CA ALA A 8 -0.26 -7.56 34.38
C ALA A 8 -0.06 -8.46 33.15
N TRP A 9 0.04 -9.78 33.34
CA TRP A 9 0.20 -10.74 32.26
C TRP A 9 -1.06 -10.85 31.38
N TYR A 10 -2.24 -10.96 32.00
CA TYR A 10 -3.53 -10.96 31.30
C TYR A 10 -3.75 -9.67 30.51
N GLY A 11 -3.44 -8.51 31.09
CA GLY A 11 -3.52 -7.23 30.38
C GLY A 11 -2.55 -7.14 29.20
N CYS A 12 -1.32 -7.65 29.34
CA CYS A 12 -0.36 -7.76 28.25
C CYS A 12 -0.87 -8.68 27.13
N GLN A 13 -1.42 -9.84 27.49
CA GLN A 13 -1.96 -10.80 26.53
C GLN A 13 -3.18 -10.24 25.79
N GLN A 14 -4.12 -9.59 26.49
CA GLN A 14 -5.25 -8.93 25.86
C GLN A 14 -4.80 -7.84 24.87
N ARG A 15 -3.81 -7.03 25.24
CA ARG A 15 -3.22 -6.02 24.34
C ARG A 15 -2.63 -6.67 23.09
N GLN A 16 -1.89 -7.76 23.24
CA GLN A 16 -1.30 -8.47 22.10
C GLN A 16 -2.38 -9.07 21.18
N CYS A 17 -3.43 -9.66 21.75
CA CYS A 17 -4.57 -10.18 20.99
C CYS A 17 -5.28 -9.06 20.21
N TRP A 18 -5.51 -7.91 20.85
CA TRP A 18 -6.10 -6.75 20.20
C TRP A 18 -5.24 -6.24 19.03
N LEU A 19 -3.93 -6.05 19.26
CA LEU A 19 -3.00 -5.61 18.21
C LEU A 19 -2.97 -6.57 17.02
N ARG A 20 -3.06 -7.87 17.28
CA ARG A 20 -3.15 -8.89 16.23
C ARG A 20 -4.44 -8.73 15.43
N GLY A 21 -5.59 -8.60 16.10
CA GLY A 21 -6.88 -8.38 15.45
C GLY A 21 -6.89 -7.11 14.60
N PHE A 22 -6.39 -6.00 15.16
CA PHE A 22 -6.24 -4.73 14.45
C PHE A 22 -5.38 -4.88 13.18
N LYS A 23 -4.19 -5.48 13.28
CA LYS A 23 -3.30 -5.71 12.13
C LYS A 23 -3.96 -6.56 11.05
N ILE A 24 -4.71 -7.61 11.43
CA ILE A 24 -5.44 -8.45 10.48
C ILE A 24 -6.49 -7.61 9.75
N GLN A 25 -7.31 -6.85 10.49
CA GLN A 25 -8.35 -6.02 9.89
C GLN A 25 -7.77 -4.96 8.98
N THR A 26 -6.68 -4.30 9.37
CA THR A 26 -5.97 -3.34 8.52
C THR A 26 -5.48 -4.00 7.23
N ARG A 27 -4.89 -5.20 7.28
CA ARG A 27 -4.44 -5.92 6.09
C ARG A 27 -5.60 -6.24 5.14
N ILE A 28 -6.73 -6.70 5.67
CA ILE A 28 -7.94 -6.98 4.88
C ILE A 28 -8.45 -5.70 4.22
N THR A 29 -8.52 -4.59 4.97
CA THR A 29 -8.98 -3.31 4.43
C THR A 29 -8.03 -2.79 3.35
N ASN A 30 -6.72 -2.87 3.56
CA ASN A 30 -5.72 -2.47 2.57
C ASN A 30 -5.84 -3.32 1.30
N GLU A 31 -6.02 -4.63 1.42
CA GLU A 31 -6.21 -5.50 0.26
C GLU A 31 -7.48 -5.14 -0.51
N LYS A 32 -8.61 -4.94 0.20
CA LYS A 32 -9.86 -4.50 -0.44
C LYS A 32 -9.65 -3.18 -1.20
N TYR A 33 -8.97 -2.22 -0.59
CA TYR A 33 -8.64 -0.96 -1.23
C TYR A 33 -7.81 -1.17 -2.52
N LEU A 34 -6.73 -1.94 -2.45
CA LEU A 34 -5.89 -2.22 -3.62
C LEU A 34 -6.66 -2.95 -4.74
N ARG A 35 -7.61 -3.83 -4.40
CA ARG A 35 -8.46 -4.52 -5.40
C ARG A 35 -9.46 -3.59 -6.07
N THR A 36 -10.03 -2.62 -5.35
CA THR A 36 -11.04 -1.69 -5.88
C THR A 36 -10.43 -0.48 -6.59
N HIS A 37 -9.21 -0.09 -6.22
CA HIS A 37 -8.53 1.10 -6.72
C HIS A 37 -7.47 0.75 -7.78
N LYS A 38 -7.94 0.53 -9.01
CA LYS A 38 -7.09 0.18 -10.17
C LYS A 38 -6.03 1.24 -10.50
N GLU A 39 -6.26 2.48 -10.10
CA GLU A 39 -5.26 3.56 -10.21
C GLU A 39 -3.95 3.21 -9.52
N VAL A 40 -3.99 2.49 -8.38
CA VAL A 40 -2.79 2.11 -7.63
C VAL A 40 -2.01 1.03 -8.39
N GLU A 41 -2.71 0.08 -9.01
CA GLU A 41 -2.09 -0.94 -9.87
C GLU A 41 -1.38 -0.31 -11.08
N LEU A 42 -2.02 0.66 -11.74
CA LEU A 42 -1.45 1.39 -12.87
C LEU A 42 -0.23 2.24 -12.45
N LEU A 43 -0.31 2.91 -11.30
CA LEU A 43 0.81 3.69 -10.75
C LEU A 43 2.03 2.81 -10.50
N ILE A 44 1.85 1.68 -9.81
CA ILE A 44 2.94 0.78 -9.44
C ILE A 44 3.53 0.09 -10.68
N SER A 45 2.67 -0.47 -11.55
CA SER A 45 3.13 -1.14 -12.76
C SER A 45 3.81 -0.18 -13.75
N GLY A 46 3.28 1.04 -13.89
CA GLY A 46 3.88 2.10 -14.69
C GLY A 46 5.27 2.51 -14.19
N PHE A 47 5.42 2.67 -12.87
CA PHE A 47 6.71 2.98 -12.25
C PHE A 47 7.73 1.87 -12.50
N PHE A 48 7.40 0.61 -12.19
CA PHE A 48 8.30 -0.53 -12.40
C PHE A 48 8.69 -0.70 -13.87
N ARG A 49 7.74 -0.49 -14.80
CA ARG A 49 8.03 -0.51 -16.24
C ARG A 49 9.12 0.50 -16.61
N GLU A 50 8.97 1.75 -16.19
CA GLU A 50 9.95 2.79 -16.50
C GLU A 50 11.30 2.55 -15.80
N MET A 51 11.27 2.07 -14.55
CA MET A 51 12.47 1.73 -13.79
C MET A 51 13.26 0.60 -14.47
N PHE A 52 12.60 -0.48 -14.90
CA PHE A 52 13.28 -1.59 -15.59
C PHE A 52 13.81 -1.21 -16.98
N LEU A 53 13.15 -0.28 -17.67
CA LEU A 53 13.59 0.24 -18.96
C LEU A 53 14.80 1.16 -18.83
N LYS A 54 14.77 2.08 -17.87
CA LYS A 54 15.81 3.11 -17.70
C LYS A 54 16.99 2.64 -16.85
N ARG A 55 16.78 1.64 -15.98
CA ARG A 55 17.76 1.10 -15.02
C ARG A 55 18.55 2.21 -14.31
N PRO A 56 17.87 3.10 -13.57
CA PRO A 56 18.53 4.21 -12.91
C PRO A 56 19.48 3.73 -11.81
N ASP A 57 20.62 4.42 -11.66
CA ASP A 57 21.57 4.14 -10.58
C ASP A 57 21.01 4.51 -9.21
N ASN A 58 20.18 5.57 -9.14
CA ASN A 58 19.50 6.02 -7.93
C ASN A 58 17.99 5.85 -8.05
N ILE A 59 17.45 4.78 -7.44
CA ILE A 59 16.03 4.45 -7.48
C ILE A 59 15.18 5.48 -6.70
N GLN A 60 15.71 6.06 -5.63
CA GLN A 60 14.95 6.98 -4.78
C GLN A 60 14.70 8.33 -5.48
N GLU A 61 15.74 8.87 -6.11
CA GLU A 61 15.64 10.09 -6.92
C GLU A 61 14.73 9.87 -8.13
N PHE A 62 14.88 8.72 -8.80
CA PHE A 62 13.97 8.33 -9.88
C PHE A 62 12.51 8.22 -9.44
N ALA A 63 12.25 7.68 -8.25
CA ALA A 63 10.91 7.62 -7.67
C ALA A 63 10.36 9.02 -7.36
N ALA A 64 11.18 9.91 -6.78
CA ALA A 64 10.79 11.29 -6.52
C ALA A 64 10.38 11.99 -7.82
N ASP A 65 11.19 11.93 -8.86
CA ASP A 65 10.90 12.54 -10.16
C ASP A 65 9.65 11.94 -10.81
N TYR A 66 9.50 10.60 -10.75
CA TYR A 66 8.35 9.93 -11.33
C TYR A 66 7.03 10.30 -10.64
N PHE A 67 6.97 10.19 -9.30
CA PHE A 67 5.74 10.39 -8.54
C PHE A 67 5.39 11.87 -8.33
N THR A 68 6.33 12.79 -8.54
CA THR A 68 6.09 14.24 -8.51
C THR A 68 5.79 14.85 -9.89
N ASP A 69 5.84 14.07 -10.98
CA ASP A 69 5.45 14.55 -12.32
C ASP A 69 3.98 15.03 -12.29
N PRO A 70 3.70 16.34 -12.50
CA PRO A 70 2.34 16.89 -12.44
C PRO A 70 1.43 16.33 -13.55
N ARG A 71 2.01 15.67 -14.57
CA ARG A 71 1.26 15.02 -15.66
C ARG A 71 0.84 13.60 -15.31
N LEU A 72 1.45 12.97 -14.30
CA LEU A 72 1.18 11.59 -13.91
C LEU A 72 -0.30 11.34 -13.58
N PRO A 73 -1.00 12.18 -12.78
CA PRO A 73 -2.41 11.95 -12.48
C PRO A 73 -3.28 11.87 -13.75
N ASN A 74 -3.04 12.76 -14.71
CA ASN A 74 -3.76 12.77 -15.99
C ASN A 74 -3.45 11.53 -16.83
N LYS A 75 -2.18 11.07 -16.86
CA LYS A 75 -1.80 9.84 -17.56
C LYS A 75 -2.54 8.62 -16.99
N ILE A 76 -2.61 8.49 -15.67
CA ILE A 76 -3.32 7.40 -15.00
C ILE A 76 -4.83 7.49 -15.26
N HIS A 77 -5.42 8.68 -15.17
CA HIS A 77 -6.84 8.88 -15.46
C HIS A 77 -7.24 8.45 -16.87
N MET A 78 -6.42 8.80 -17.87
CA MET A 78 -6.64 8.40 -19.25
C MET A 78 -6.54 6.88 -19.44
N GLN A 79 -5.60 6.22 -18.75
CA GLN A 79 -5.48 4.76 -18.77
C GLN A 79 -6.69 4.08 -18.14
N LEU A 80 -7.20 4.58 -17.01
CA LEU A 80 -8.41 4.06 -16.37
C LEU A 80 -9.64 4.16 -17.29
N ILE A 81 -9.81 5.27 -17.98
CA ILE A 81 -10.90 5.43 -18.96
C ILE A 81 -10.76 4.39 -20.07
N LYS A 82 -9.53 4.17 -20.56
CA LYS A 82 -9.28 3.19 -21.62
C LYS A 82 -9.60 1.77 -21.18
N GLU A 83 -9.19 1.37 -19.98
CA GLU A 83 -9.49 0.04 -19.43
C GLU A 83 -10.99 -0.17 -19.22
N LYS A 84 -11.69 0.84 -18.68
CA LYS A 84 -13.16 0.78 -18.53
C LYS A 84 -13.92 0.65 -19.85
N LYS A 85 -13.36 1.16 -20.95
CA LYS A 85 -13.96 1.01 -22.29
C LYS A 85 -13.66 -0.34 -22.94
N ALA A 86 -12.65 -1.07 -22.45
CA ALA A 86 -12.21 -2.34 -23.00
C ALA A 86 -12.78 -3.57 -22.25
N ALA A 87 -13.38 -3.36 -21.08
CA ALA A 87 -14.08 -4.36 -20.28
C ALA A 87 -15.58 -4.36 -20.61
#